data_AF-A0A930HEC0-F1
#
_entry.id   AF-A0A930HEC0-F1
#
_cell.length_a   1.000
_cell.length_b   1.000
_cell.length_c   1.000
_cell.angle_alpha   90.00
_cell.angle_beta   90.00
_cell.angle_gamma   90.00
#
_symmetry.space_group_name_H-M   'P 1'
#
loop_
_entity.id
_entity.type
_entity.pdbx_description
1 polymer ?
#
loop_
_entity_poly.entity_id
_entity_poly.type
_entity_poly.pdbx_seq_one_letter_code
_entity_poly.pdbx_strand_id
1 'polypeptide(L)'
;MRYFRGLALSLVALVGIFACDKEGHEQNTPLRSVWLNLPLQAQPYRALLEPTGAVTIVEPPTETSAIGYAGVLIVHGLLPNQFYAYDLSCPVENSPIIRIVGYDPLNVRCPKCQTKYDVLSGSGAVLSGSGRSPLRKYKAFYHEVERELTISN
;
A
#
# COMPACT_ATOMS: atom_id res chain seq x y z
N MET A 1 -61.17 -42.10 12.14
CA MET A 1 -59.83 -41.61 12.52
C MET A 1 -58.98 -41.53 11.27
N ARG A 2 -58.28 -40.39 11.12
CA ARG A 2 -57.23 -39.96 10.17
C ARG A 2 -56.65 -41.09 9.30
N TYR A 3 -56.41 -40.93 8.00
CA TYR A 3 -55.40 -39.99 7.48
C TYR A 3 -55.73 -39.41 6.10
N PHE A 4 -55.25 -38.19 5.95
CA PHE A 4 -55.62 -37.16 5.00
C PHE A 4 -54.87 -37.34 3.67
N ARG A 5 -55.58 -37.04 2.57
CA ARG A 5 -55.09 -37.01 1.19
C ARG A 5 -54.05 -35.89 1.01
N GLY A 6 -53.13 -36.12 0.10
CA GLY A 6 -51.93 -35.32 -0.10
C GLY A 6 -52.15 -33.86 -0.50
N LEU A 7 -51.08 -33.09 -0.35
CA LEU A 7 -50.82 -31.89 -1.12
C LEU A 7 -49.31 -31.65 -1.07
N ALA A 8 -48.64 -31.78 -2.22
CA ALA A 8 -47.28 -31.32 -2.39
C ALA A 8 -47.27 -29.79 -2.34
N LEU A 9 -46.41 -29.20 -1.53
CA LEU A 9 -46.02 -27.80 -1.71
C LEU A 9 -44.59 -27.61 -1.20
N SER A 10 -43.71 -27.49 -2.19
CA SER A 10 -42.35 -27.00 -2.15
C SER A 10 -42.17 -25.84 -1.18
N LEU A 11 -41.20 -25.94 -0.27
CA LEU A 11 -40.70 -24.82 0.53
C LEU A 11 -39.19 -24.70 0.27
N VAL A 12 -38.89 -24.20 -0.93
CA VAL A 12 -37.59 -23.68 -1.32
C VAL A 12 -37.41 -22.30 -0.64
N ALA A 13 -36.15 -22.00 -0.33
CA ALA A 13 -35.58 -20.68 -0.02
C ALA A 13 -35.65 -20.20 1.43
N LEU A 14 -34.50 -20.32 2.10
CA LEU A 14 -33.78 -19.14 2.64
C LEU A 14 -32.34 -19.55 2.96
N VAL A 15 -31.56 -19.86 1.92
CA VAL A 15 -30.10 -19.79 2.02
C VAL A 15 -29.74 -18.31 1.84
N GLY A 16 -29.67 -17.58 2.96
CA GLY A 16 -29.16 -16.23 2.99
C GLY A 16 -27.67 -16.27 2.67
N ILE A 17 -27.35 -16.00 1.41
CA ILE A 17 -25.97 -15.89 0.94
C ILE A 17 -25.42 -14.60 1.54
N PHE A 18 -24.51 -14.70 2.51
CA PHE A 18 -23.61 -13.61 2.87
C PHE A 18 -22.69 -13.37 1.68
N ALA A 19 -23.15 -12.60 0.69
CA ALA A 19 -22.28 -12.03 -0.31
C ALA A 19 -21.50 -10.90 0.36
N CYS A 20 -20.40 -11.26 1.04
CA CYS A 20 -19.37 -10.31 1.41
C CYS A 20 -18.58 -10.02 0.14
N ASP A 21 -19.13 -9.16 -0.72
CA ASP A 21 -18.40 -8.63 -1.87
C ASP A 21 -17.40 -7.59 -1.33
N LYS A 22 -16.25 -8.07 -0.89
CA LYS A 22 -15.08 -7.21 -0.79
C LYS A 22 -14.57 -7.11 -2.21
N GLU A 23 -15.01 -6.08 -2.93
CA GLU A 23 -14.37 -5.64 -4.16
C GLU A 23 -12.88 -5.41 -3.83
N GLY A 24 -12.07 -6.45 -4.01
CA GLY A 24 -10.65 -6.39 -3.76
C GLY A 24 -10.08 -5.54 -4.88
N HIS A 25 -9.65 -4.33 -4.57
CA HIS A 25 -8.91 -3.51 -5.52
C HIS A 25 -7.77 -4.35 -6.11
N GLU A 26 -7.85 -4.64 -7.41
CA GLU A 26 -6.91 -5.49 -8.09
C GLU A 26 -5.52 -4.88 -8.02
N GLN A 27 -4.61 -5.52 -7.28
CA GLN A 27 -3.28 -4.98 -7.05
C GLN A 27 -2.37 -5.33 -8.24
N ASN A 28 -2.30 -4.41 -9.21
CA ASN A 28 -1.63 -4.62 -10.49
C ASN A 28 -0.10 -4.54 -10.44
N THR A 29 0.46 -3.90 -9.41
CA THR A 29 1.93 -3.82 -9.26
C THR A 29 2.47 -5.18 -8.80
N PRO A 30 3.47 -5.80 -9.45
CA PRO A 30 4.08 -7.05 -9.02
C PRO A 30 4.57 -7.00 -7.58
N LEU A 31 4.34 -8.07 -6.83
CA LEU A 31 4.98 -8.24 -5.53
C LEU A 31 6.44 -8.64 -5.76
N ARG A 32 7.36 -7.83 -5.24
CA ARG A 32 8.80 -8.10 -5.22
C ARG A 32 9.32 -7.99 -3.79
N SER A 33 10.40 -8.70 -3.50
CA SER A 33 11.00 -8.73 -2.17
C SER A 33 11.38 -7.33 -1.73
N VAL A 34 11.03 -7.02 -0.48
CA VAL A 34 11.49 -5.81 0.21
C VAL A 34 12.08 -6.22 1.55
N TRP A 35 13.29 -5.74 1.81
CA TRP A 35 13.97 -5.86 3.08
C TRP A 35 14.91 -4.67 3.22
N LEU A 36 14.58 -3.75 4.13
CA LEU A 36 15.35 -2.55 4.42
C LEU A 36 15.41 -2.33 5.92
N ASN A 37 16.61 -2.10 6.43
CA ASN A 37 16.86 -1.70 7.81
C ASN A 37 17.51 -0.33 7.79
N LEU A 38 16.76 0.69 8.25
CA LEU A 38 17.09 2.09 8.04
C LEU A 38 17.34 2.79 9.37
N PRO A 39 18.60 3.08 9.74
CA PRO A 39 18.91 3.88 10.92
C PRO A 39 18.50 5.33 10.68
N LEU A 40 17.42 5.83 11.30
CA LEU A 40 16.83 7.14 10.95
C LEU A 40 17.74 8.33 11.24
N GLN A 41 18.78 8.14 12.05
CA GLN A 41 19.79 9.16 12.34
C GLN A 41 20.83 9.31 11.21
N ALA A 42 20.95 8.32 10.32
CA ALA A 42 21.85 8.41 9.18
C ALA A 42 21.37 9.48 8.20
N GLN A 43 22.34 10.22 7.64
CA GLN A 43 22.07 11.38 6.77
C GLN A 43 21.01 11.17 5.67
N PRO A 44 20.97 10.06 4.91
CA PRO A 44 19.95 9.88 3.86
C PRO A 44 18.52 9.72 4.40
N TYR A 45 18.34 9.42 5.69
CA TYR A 45 17.05 9.07 6.28
C TYR A 45 16.52 10.13 7.26
N ARG A 46 17.30 11.17 7.57
CA ARG A 46 16.92 12.17 8.59
C ARG A 46 15.64 12.92 8.28
N ALA A 47 15.25 13.01 7.01
CA ALA A 47 13.96 13.60 6.63
C ALA A 47 12.79 12.86 7.32
N LEU A 48 12.92 11.55 7.57
CA LEU A 48 11.91 10.74 8.27
C LEU A 48 11.84 11.00 9.78
N LEU A 49 12.67 11.88 10.35
CA LEU A 49 12.56 12.28 11.75
C LEU A 49 11.43 13.29 11.98
N GLU A 50 11.04 14.02 10.93
CA GLU A 50 9.99 15.04 10.99
C GLU A 50 8.66 14.49 10.45
N PRO A 51 7.51 14.85 11.05
CA PRO A 51 6.20 14.56 10.49
C PRO A 51 6.09 15.02 9.03
N THR A 52 5.43 14.22 8.20
CA THR A 52 5.32 14.40 6.74
C THR A 52 6.63 14.24 5.95
N GLY A 53 7.74 13.98 6.64
CA GLY A 53 9.01 13.69 6.02
C GLY A 53 8.95 12.46 5.13
N ALA A 54 9.64 12.50 3.99
CA ALA A 54 9.62 11.41 3.03
C ALA A 54 11.00 11.14 2.45
N VAL A 55 11.28 9.86 2.18
CA VAL A 55 12.51 9.39 1.54
C VAL A 55 12.16 8.41 0.45
N THR A 56 12.90 8.48 -0.66
CA THR A 56 12.77 7.57 -1.78
C THR A 56 14.06 6.76 -1.93
N ILE A 57 13.94 5.44 -2.00
CA ILE A 57 15.05 4.50 -2.17
C ILE A 57 14.86 3.79 -3.51
N VAL A 58 15.72 4.12 -4.48
CA VAL A 58 15.70 3.53 -5.84
C VAL A 58 16.90 2.64 -6.12
N GLU A 59 17.85 2.59 -5.20
CA GLU A 59 19.01 1.73 -5.21
C GLU A 59 19.15 1.04 -3.84
N PRO A 60 19.50 -0.26 -3.78
CA PRO A 60 19.69 -0.96 -2.52
C PRO A 60 20.78 -0.29 -1.68
N PRO A 61 20.51 0.11 -0.41
CA PRO A 61 21.53 0.71 0.46
C PRO A 61 22.68 -0.24 0.83
N THR A 62 22.43 -1.55 0.75
CA THR A 62 23.39 -2.62 1.06
C THR A 62 23.18 -3.79 0.09
N GLU A 63 24.18 -4.68 -0.01
CA GLU A 63 24.10 -5.92 -0.81
C GLU A 63 22.98 -6.87 -0.38
N THR A 64 22.53 -6.78 0.88
CA THR A 64 21.45 -7.60 1.44
C THR A 64 20.08 -6.93 1.35
N SER A 65 20.02 -5.67 0.90
CA SER A 65 18.78 -4.92 0.79
C SER A 65 17.98 -5.33 -0.45
N ALA A 66 16.66 -5.34 -0.31
CA ALA A 66 15.74 -5.50 -1.43
C ALA A 66 14.73 -4.34 -1.45
N ILE A 67 14.49 -3.76 -2.63
CA ILE A 67 13.78 -2.47 -2.78
C ILE A 67 12.46 -2.59 -3.56
N GLY A 68 11.91 -3.80 -3.71
CA GLY A 68 10.62 -3.97 -4.38
C GLY A 68 10.72 -3.90 -5.90
N TYR A 69 9.66 -3.49 -6.57
CA TYR A 69 9.56 -3.53 -8.04
C TYR A 69 10.18 -2.29 -8.68
N ALA A 70 9.83 -1.09 -8.23
CA ALA A 70 10.39 0.17 -8.74
C ALA A 70 11.30 0.89 -7.74
N GLY A 71 11.44 0.39 -6.51
CA GLY A 71 11.98 1.13 -5.37
C GLY A 71 10.88 1.42 -4.34
N VAL A 72 11.28 2.00 -3.20
CA VAL A 72 10.40 2.24 -2.05
C VAL A 72 10.31 3.73 -1.75
N LEU A 73 9.08 4.24 -1.65
CA LEU A 73 8.77 5.51 -0.99
C LEU A 73 8.43 5.23 0.47
N ILE A 74 9.06 5.97 1.38
CA ILE A 74 8.81 5.90 2.82
C ILE A 74 8.35 7.29 3.27
N VAL A 75 7.29 7.34 4.07
CA VAL A 75 6.68 8.57 4.58
C VAL A 75 6.50 8.45 6.09
N HIS A 76 6.93 9.46 6.83
CA HIS A 76 6.53 9.65 8.23
C HIS A 76 5.13 10.27 8.23
N GLY A 77 4.17 9.60 8.86
CA GLY A 77 2.79 10.04 9.02
C GLY A 77 2.67 11.30 9.88
N LEU A 78 1.42 11.68 10.17
CA LEU A 78 1.14 12.85 11.01
C LEU A 78 1.40 12.58 12.50
N LEU A 79 1.22 11.33 12.94
CA LEU A 79 1.44 10.94 14.32
C LEU A 79 2.90 10.50 14.54
N PRO A 80 3.45 10.70 15.75
CA PRO A 80 4.79 10.23 16.08
C PRO A 80 4.96 8.74 15.80
N ASN A 81 6.13 8.37 15.28
CA ASN A 81 6.54 6.98 15.05
C ASN A 81 5.63 6.19 14.08
N GLN A 82 4.78 6.89 13.33
CA GLN A 82 3.91 6.30 12.32
C GLN A 82 4.59 6.39 10.96
N PHE A 83 4.86 5.25 10.33
CA PHE A 83 5.53 5.20 9.03
C PHE A 83 4.71 4.40 8.02
N TYR A 84 4.78 4.83 6.77
CA TYR A 84 4.14 4.17 5.64
C TYR A 84 5.16 3.94 4.54
N ALA A 85 5.05 2.80 3.86
CA ALA A 85 5.95 2.44 2.78
C ALA A 85 5.16 1.94 1.57
N TYR A 86 5.58 2.38 0.39
CA TYR A 86 4.92 2.12 -0.88
C TYR A 86 5.93 1.77 -1.98
N ASP A 87 5.54 0.92 -2.92
CA ASP A 87 6.28 0.77 -4.17
C ASP A 87 6.15 2.06 -5.00
N LEU A 88 7.23 2.49 -5.64
CA LEU A 88 7.24 3.67 -6.50
C LEU A 88 6.50 3.47 -7.84
N SER A 89 6.17 2.23 -8.21
CA SER A 89 5.45 1.91 -9.43
C SER A 89 4.01 2.41 -9.34
N CYS A 90 3.60 3.17 -10.35
CA CYS A 90 2.19 3.48 -10.54
C CYS A 90 1.43 2.22 -10.98
N PRO A 91 0.36 1.79 -10.29
CA PRO A 91 -0.44 0.62 -10.68
C PRO A 91 -1.03 0.66 -12.09
N VAL A 92 -1.21 1.86 -12.67
CA VAL A 92 -1.70 2.03 -14.04
C VAL A 92 -0.62 1.70 -15.07
N GLU A 93 0.60 2.17 -14.82
CA GLU A 93 1.73 2.02 -15.75
C GLU A 93 2.46 0.70 -15.57
N ASN A 94 2.40 0.14 -14.36
CA ASN A 94 3.01 -1.12 -13.97
C ASN A 94 4.45 -1.26 -14.50
N SER A 95 5.29 -0.30 -14.15
CA SER A 95 6.62 -0.15 -14.72
C SER A 95 7.64 0.15 -13.62
N PRO A 96 8.82 -0.51 -13.63
CA PRO A 96 9.85 -0.27 -12.64
C PRO A 96 10.63 1.04 -12.89
N ILE A 97 10.40 1.66 -14.06
CA ILE A 97 11.11 2.87 -14.50
C ILE A 97 10.21 4.11 -14.38
N ILE A 98 8.89 3.96 -14.60
CA ILE A 98 7.93 5.05 -14.45
C ILE A 98 7.51 5.14 -12.99
N ARG A 99 8.25 5.93 -12.23
CA ARG A 99 8.05 6.12 -10.79
C ARG A 99 7.11 7.28 -10.51
N ILE A 100 6.25 7.12 -9.50
CA ILE A 100 5.53 8.25 -8.90
C ILE A 100 6.55 9.23 -8.31
N VAL A 101 6.25 10.52 -8.44
CA VAL A 101 7.09 11.60 -7.93
C VAL A 101 6.31 12.44 -6.93
N GLY A 102 7.03 13.05 -5.98
CA GLY A 102 6.43 14.04 -5.08
C GLY A 102 5.73 15.14 -5.88
N TYR A 103 4.45 15.36 -5.59
CA TYR A 103 3.68 16.45 -6.18
C TYR A 103 3.53 17.59 -5.15
N ASP A 104 3.22 17.22 -3.92
CA ASP A 104 3.22 18.08 -2.73
C ASP A 104 3.63 17.24 -1.51
N PRO A 105 3.82 17.81 -0.30
CA PRO A 105 4.24 17.06 0.88
C PRO A 105 3.28 15.94 1.31
N LEU A 106 2.03 15.96 0.85
CA LEU A 106 0.97 15.06 1.27
C LEU A 106 0.68 13.98 0.22
N ASN A 107 1.02 14.25 -1.05
CA ASN A 107 0.59 13.45 -2.21
C ASN A 107 1.69 13.22 -3.24
N VAL A 108 1.61 12.08 -3.91
CA VAL A 108 2.46 11.74 -5.06
C VAL A 108 1.65 11.63 -6.34
N ARG A 109 2.30 11.82 -7.47
CA ARG A 109 1.66 11.77 -8.79
C ARG A 109 2.49 10.95 -9.77
N CYS A 110 1.83 10.13 -10.58
CA CYS A 110 2.48 9.49 -11.72
C CYS A 110 2.75 10.52 -12.84
N PRO A 111 3.99 10.64 -13.35
CA PRO A 111 4.30 11.61 -14.41
C PRO A 111 3.65 11.27 -15.75
N LYS A 112 3.19 10.03 -15.98
CA LYS A 112 2.58 9.59 -17.24
C LYS A 112 1.06 9.65 -17.22
N CYS A 113 0.40 8.81 -16.42
CA CYS A 113 -1.07 8.79 -16.35
C CYS A 113 -1.67 9.90 -15.48
N GLN A 114 -0.85 10.71 -14.80
CA GLN A 114 -1.27 11.83 -13.96
C GLN A 114 -2.09 11.45 -12.71
N THR A 115 -2.26 10.15 -12.43
CA THR A 115 -2.96 9.69 -11.23
C THR A 115 -2.24 10.17 -9.97
N LYS A 116 -3.00 10.75 -9.04
CA LYS A 116 -2.53 11.20 -7.73
C LYS A 116 -2.90 10.20 -6.66
N TYR A 117 -1.99 10.00 -5.70
CA TYR A 117 -2.16 9.05 -4.60
C TYR A 117 -1.92 9.72 -3.25
N ASP A 118 -2.71 9.30 -2.27
CA ASP A 118 -2.54 9.65 -0.86
C ASP A 118 -1.51 8.73 -0.23
N VAL A 119 -0.41 9.32 0.25
CA VAL A 119 0.69 8.61 0.91
C VAL A 119 0.84 8.97 2.38
N LEU A 120 0.09 9.97 2.87
CA LEU A 120 0.22 10.48 4.23
C LEU A 120 -0.77 9.86 5.21
N SER A 121 -1.92 9.38 4.76
CA SER A 121 -2.88 8.69 5.64
C SER A 121 -2.55 7.21 5.87
N GLY A 122 -1.57 6.66 5.14
CA GLY A 122 -1.32 5.22 5.11
C GLY A 122 -2.19 4.42 4.13
N SER A 123 -3.13 5.07 3.44
CA SER A 123 -4.07 4.39 2.55
C SER A 123 -3.40 3.90 1.26
N GLY A 124 -2.59 4.73 0.61
CA GLY A 124 -2.11 4.52 -0.76
C GLY A 124 -3.21 4.76 -1.82
N ALA A 125 -4.35 5.32 -1.42
CA ALA A 125 -5.55 5.40 -2.25
C ALA A 125 -5.39 6.36 -3.42
N VAL A 126 -6.14 6.10 -4.49
CA VAL A 126 -6.26 7.03 -5.62
C VAL A 126 -7.07 8.25 -5.17
N LEU A 127 -6.50 9.44 -5.36
CA LEU A 127 -7.18 10.71 -5.10
C LEU A 127 -7.85 11.29 -6.35
N SER A 128 -7.19 11.15 -7.51
CA SER A 128 -7.69 11.63 -8.79
C SER A 128 -6.93 10.98 -9.95
N GLY A 129 -7.52 10.98 -11.15
CA GLY A 129 -6.90 10.45 -12.38
C GLY A 129 -7.55 9.15 -12.86
N SER A 130 -6.86 8.45 -13.77
CA SER A 130 -7.36 7.23 -14.40
C SER A 130 -7.18 5.97 -13.54
N GLY A 131 -6.35 6.02 -12.49
CA GLY A 131 -6.13 4.89 -11.59
C GLY A 131 -7.37 4.39 -10.87
N ARG A 132 -7.39 3.09 -10.59
CA ARG A 132 -8.46 2.38 -9.86
C ARG A 132 -7.95 1.51 -8.71
N SER A 133 -6.64 1.32 -8.63
CA SER A 133 -5.98 0.51 -7.61
C SER A 133 -5.06 1.39 -6.75
N PRO A 134 -4.99 1.14 -5.43
CA PRO A 134 -4.08 1.84 -4.55
C PRO A 134 -2.62 1.45 -4.84
N LEU A 135 -1.68 2.27 -4.37
CA LEU A 135 -0.26 1.92 -4.39
C LEU A 135 -0.01 0.60 -3.65
N ARG A 136 0.99 -0.17 -4.11
CA ARG A 136 1.44 -1.36 -3.38
C ARG A 136 2.11 -0.92 -2.09
N LYS A 137 1.61 -1.44 -0.97
CA LYS A 137 2.10 -1.13 0.37
C LYS A 137 3.11 -2.18 0.85
N TYR A 138 4.01 -1.72 1.69
CA TYR A 138 4.93 -2.53 2.47
C TYR A 138 4.70 -2.27 3.96
N LYS A 139 5.07 -3.23 4.79
CA LYS A 139 5.04 -3.07 6.24
C LYS A 139 6.20 -2.17 6.64
N ALA A 140 5.93 -1.21 7.51
CA ALA A 140 6.91 -0.36 8.13
C ALA A 140 6.83 -0.56 9.65
N PHE A 141 7.93 -0.94 10.27
CA PHE A 141 8.00 -1.18 11.71
C PHE A 141 9.15 -0.38 12.31
N TYR A 142 8.83 0.52 13.23
CA TYR A 142 9.82 1.37 13.88
C TYR A 142 10.24 0.77 15.22
N HIS A 143 11.54 0.60 15.40
CA HIS A 143 12.17 0.13 16.62
C HIS A 143 12.63 1.35 17.42
N GLU A 144 11.81 1.81 18.37
CA GLU A 144 12.04 3.08 19.09
C GLU A 144 13.38 3.15 19.83
N VAL A 145 13.82 2.03 20.42
CA VAL A 145 15.07 1.96 21.19
C VAL A 145 16.28 2.12 20.27
N GLU A 146 16.31 1.36 19.18
CA GLU A 146 17.42 1.38 18.20
C GLU A 146 17.33 2.55 17.22
N ARG A 147 16.19 3.24 17.19
CA ARG A 147 15.85 4.29 16.21
C ARG A 147 16.02 3.82 14.78
N GLU A 148 15.64 2.57 14.54
CA GLU A 148 15.72 1.88 13.27
C GLU A 148 14.32 1.64 12.69
N LEU A 149 14.18 1.85 11.38
CA LEU A 149 12.95 1.57 10.66
C LEU A 149 13.16 0.37 9.74
N THR A 150 12.37 -0.68 9.94
CA THR A 150 12.37 -1.89 9.13
C THR A 150 11.24 -1.84 8.11
N ILE A 151 11.55 -2.04 6.83
CA ILE A 151 10.56 -2.20 5.76
C ILE A 151 10.61 -3.62 5.21
N SER A 152 9.44 -4.27 5.13
CA SER A 152 9.30 -5.62 4.59
C SER A 152 8.02 -5.79 3.77
N ASN A 153 7.90 -6.90 3.05
CA ASN A 153 6.63 -7.33 2.46
C ASN A 153 5.50 -7.47 3.49
#